data_AF-A0A672K8D9-F1
#
_entry.id   AF-A0A672K8D9-F1
#
_cell.length_a   1.000
_cell.length_b   1.000
_cell.length_c   1.000
_cell.angle_alpha   90.00
_cell.angle_beta   90.00
_cell.angle_gamma   90.00
#
_symmetry.space_group_name_H-M   'P 1'
#
loop_
_entity.id
_entity.type
_entity.pdbx_description
1 polymer ?
#
loop_
_entity_poly.entity_id
_entity_poly.type
_entity_poly.pdbx_seq_one_letter_code
_entity_poly.pdbx_strand_id
1 'polypeptide(L)'
;IAMPFAFCTREREPWTEFAESAENGLTTRFCIQLAKKYNMVVVSPILERDEIHGGTLWNTAVVVSNNGNVLGKSRKNHIPRVGDFNESTYYMEGNTGHLVFQTQFGKIAVNICYGRHHPLNWLMYSVHGAEIIFNPSATVGLLSEPMWPIEARNAAIANHCFTCAINRVGTECFKNEFTSGDGKKAHHDFGHFYGSSYVAAADGSRSPGLSRTRDGLLVTEMDLNLNRQVADKWNFKMTGRYETYAEELKKAIQHDFKPNIVKE
;
A
#
# COMPACT_ATOMS: atom_id res chain seq x y z
N ILE A 1 -12.82 0.29 -2.95
CA ILE A 1 -12.91 1.27 -1.84
C ILE A 1 -11.82 0.93 -0.85
N ALA A 2 -10.79 1.77 -0.68
CA ALA A 2 -9.70 1.54 0.26
C ALA A 2 -9.63 2.67 1.30
N MET A 3 -9.80 2.36 2.58
CA MET A 3 -9.65 3.29 3.70
C MET A 3 -8.22 3.19 4.26
N PRO A 4 -7.41 4.25 4.23
CA PRO A 4 -6.08 4.20 4.84
C PRO A 4 -6.20 4.19 6.37
N PHE A 5 -5.62 3.19 7.02
CA PHE A 5 -5.59 3.05 8.47
C PHE A 5 -4.20 3.44 9.02
N ALA A 6 -4.14 4.36 9.98
CA ALA A 6 -2.91 4.81 10.63
C ALA A 6 -3.18 5.22 12.09
N PHE A 7 -2.32 4.75 13.01
CA PHE A 7 -2.23 5.20 14.40
C PHE A 7 -0.81 5.62 14.70
N CYS A 8 -0.64 6.72 15.45
CA CYS A 8 0.66 7.36 15.54
C CYS A 8 1.00 8.03 16.88
N THR A 9 0.12 7.99 17.88
CA THR A 9 0.41 8.56 19.22
C THR A 9 1.43 7.73 20.01
N ARG A 10 1.71 6.47 19.60
CA ARG A 10 2.45 5.43 20.34
C ARG A 10 1.74 4.90 21.58
N GLU A 11 0.57 5.44 21.90
CA GLU A 11 -0.30 4.91 22.94
C GLU A 11 -0.96 3.62 22.44
N ARG A 12 -1.06 2.61 23.30
CA ARG A 12 -1.75 1.36 22.95
C ARG A 12 -3.24 1.44 23.21
N GLU A 13 -3.66 2.10 24.28
CA GLU A 13 -5.07 2.26 24.64
C GLU A 13 -5.53 3.70 24.34
N PRO A 14 -6.76 3.91 23.85
CA PRO A 14 -7.71 2.90 23.37
C PRO A 14 -7.42 2.44 21.92
N TRP A 15 -6.33 2.90 21.30
CA TRP A 15 -6.08 2.74 19.87
C TRP A 15 -6.06 1.30 19.36
N THR A 16 -5.57 0.35 20.16
CA THR A 16 -5.56 -1.07 19.78
C THR A 16 -6.92 -1.75 19.87
N GLU A 17 -7.94 -1.10 20.46
CA GLU A 17 -9.32 -1.61 20.47
C GLU A 17 -10.00 -1.48 19.09
N PHE A 18 -9.49 -0.60 18.22
CA PHE A 18 -9.94 -0.53 16.83
C PHE A 18 -9.50 -1.74 15.99
N ALA A 19 -8.63 -2.60 16.52
CA ALA A 19 -8.20 -3.80 15.81
C ALA A 19 -9.33 -4.82 15.75
N GLU A 20 -9.63 -5.32 14.56
CA GLU A 20 -10.73 -6.25 14.32
C GLU A 20 -10.24 -7.53 13.61
N SER A 21 -11.03 -8.61 13.63
CA SER A 21 -10.75 -9.78 12.80
C SER A 21 -10.82 -9.41 11.31
N ALA A 22 -9.82 -9.81 10.52
CA ALA A 22 -9.80 -9.55 9.07
C ALA A 22 -10.98 -10.18 8.32
N GLU A 23 -11.43 -11.37 8.73
CA GLU A 23 -12.51 -12.09 8.07
C GLU A 23 -13.86 -11.87 8.76
N ASN A 24 -13.85 -11.81 10.09
CA ASN A 24 -15.05 -11.78 10.92
C ASN A 24 -15.27 -10.45 11.65
N GLY A 25 -14.53 -9.39 11.31
CA GLY A 25 -14.73 -8.04 11.86
C GLY A 25 -16.05 -7.41 11.41
N LEU A 26 -16.55 -6.43 12.17
CA LEU A 26 -17.72 -5.63 11.81
C LEU A 26 -17.49 -4.92 10.48
N THR A 27 -16.29 -4.36 10.29
CA THR A 27 -15.90 -3.69 9.05
C THR A 27 -15.96 -4.62 7.84
N THR A 28 -15.40 -5.83 7.92
CA THR A 28 -15.45 -6.81 6.82
C THR A 28 -16.88 -7.27 6.54
N ARG A 29 -17.70 -7.54 7.56
CA ARG A 29 -19.12 -7.88 7.38
C ARG A 29 -19.90 -6.79 6.66
N PHE A 30 -19.66 -5.53 7.01
CA PHE A 30 -20.25 -4.39 6.33
C PHE A 30 -19.82 -4.33 4.86
N CYS A 31 -18.52 -4.51 4.57
CA CYS A 31 -18.01 -4.59 3.21
C CYS A 31 -18.61 -5.74 2.40
N ILE A 32 -18.85 -6.92 2.99
CA ILE A 32 -19.52 -8.06 2.35
C ILE A 32 -20.93 -7.68 1.89
N GLN A 33 -21.71 -7.01 2.74
CA GLN A 33 -23.06 -6.59 2.40
C GLN A 33 -23.07 -5.62 1.22
N LEU A 34 -22.18 -4.62 1.24
CA LEU A 34 -22.07 -3.65 0.15
C LEU A 34 -21.56 -4.28 -1.15
N ALA A 35 -20.55 -5.15 -1.06
CA ALA A 35 -19.98 -5.85 -2.21
C ALA A 35 -21.05 -6.66 -2.96
N LYS A 36 -21.87 -7.45 -2.23
CA LYS A 36 -23.01 -8.19 -2.80
C LYS A 36 -24.06 -7.26 -3.40
N LYS A 37 -24.47 -6.23 -2.64
CA LYS A 37 -25.55 -5.32 -3.03
C LYS A 37 -25.23 -4.59 -4.33
N TYR A 38 -23.98 -4.19 -4.51
CA TYR A 38 -23.55 -3.38 -5.66
C TYR A 38 -22.73 -4.15 -6.69
N ASN A 39 -22.63 -5.49 -6.54
CA ASN A 39 -21.86 -6.36 -7.43
C ASN A 39 -20.44 -5.82 -7.71
N MET A 40 -19.72 -5.43 -6.66
CA MET A 40 -18.38 -4.82 -6.77
C MET A 40 -17.38 -5.45 -5.82
N VAL A 41 -16.12 -5.51 -6.24
CA VAL A 41 -15.02 -5.91 -5.37
C VAL A 41 -14.67 -4.75 -4.42
N VAL A 42 -14.44 -5.07 -3.15
CA VAL A 42 -14.06 -4.11 -2.10
C VAL A 42 -12.71 -4.50 -1.53
N VAL A 43 -11.77 -3.54 -1.46
CA VAL A 43 -10.41 -3.72 -0.93
C VAL A 43 -10.26 -2.86 0.33
N SER A 44 -10.48 -3.43 1.52
CA SER A 44 -10.59 -2.69 2.78
C SER A 44 -9.34 -2.82 3.65
N PRO A 45 -8.48 -1.79 3.75
CA PRO A 45 -7.39 -1.74 4.73
C PRO A 45 -7.93 -1.47 6.14
N ILE A 46 -7.42 -2.22 7.12
CA ILE A 46 -7.82 -2.19 8.53
C ILE A 46 -6.60 -2.45 9.42
N LEU A 47 -6.74 -2.21 10.72
CA LEU A 47 -5.93 -2.88 11.73
C LEU A 47 -6.55 -4.23 12.05
N GLU A 48 -5.81 -5.29 11.77
CA GLU A 48 -6.21 -6.65 12.06
C GLU A 48 -5.74 -7.04 13.46
N ARG A 49 -6.61 -7.72 14.21
CA ARG A 49 -6.26 -8.55 15.36
C ARG A 49 -6.35 -10.02 14.98
N ASP A 50 -5.22 -10.72 15.05
CA ASP A 50 -5.11 -12.14 14.73
C ASP A 50 -5.26 -12.98 16.01
N GLU A 51 -6.51 -13.32 16.35
CA GLU A 51 -6.85 -14.09 17.56
C GLU A 51 -6.22 -15.49 17.57
N ILE A 52 -6.03 -16.11 16.39
CA ILE A 52 -5.43 -17.45 16.27
C ILE A 52 -3.95 -17.41 16.64
N HIS A 53 -3.27 -16.29 16.36
CA HIS A 53 -1.85 -16.09 16.65
C HIS A 53 -1.64 -15.13 17.84
N GLY A 54 -2.34 -15.40 18.94
CA GLY A 54 -2.12 -14.73 20.23
C GLY A 54 -2.59 -13.27 20.27
N GLY A 55 -3.54 -12.87 19.43
CA GLY A 55 -4.05 -11.51 19.38
C GLY A 55 -3.07 -10.50 18.77
N THR A 56 -2.11 -10.97 17.97
CA THR A 56 -1.11 -10.12 17.30
C THR A 56 -1.78 -9.13 16.37
N LEU A 57 -1.28 -7.88 16.36
CA LEU A 57 -1.80 -6.82 15.53
C LEU A 57 -1.08 -6.75 14.18
N TRP A 58 -1.81 -6.41 13.12
CA TRP A 58 -1.28 -6.29 11.76
C TRP A 58 -1.93 -5.14 10.98
N ASN A 59 -1.17 -4.49 10.10
CA ASN A 59 -1.73 -3.61 9.08
C ASN A 59 -2.10 -4.43 7.85
N THR A 60 -3.39 -4.52 7.55
CA THR A 60 -3.92 -5.56 6.65
C THR A 60 -4.93 -4.98 5.67
N ALA A 61 -4.81 -5.35 4.40
CA ALA A 61 -5.84 -5.13 3.39
C ALA A 61 -6.65 -6.41 3.16
N VAL A 62 -7.97 -6.34 3.36
CA VAL A 62 -8.92 -7.43 3.11
C VAL A 62 -9.55 -7.25 1.73
N VAL A 63 -9.60 -8.31 0.93
CA VAL A 63 -10.25 -8.28 -0.39
C VAL A 63 -11.54 -9.08 -0.35
N VAL A 64 -12.65 -8.40 -0.60
CA VAL A 64 -14.00 -8.97 -0.66
C VAL A 64 -14.45 -8.98 -2.11
N SER A 65 -14.80 -10.16 -2.61
CA SER A 65 -15.33 -10.38 -3.96
C SER A 65 -16.70 -9.72 -4.13
N ASN A 66 -17.09 -9.46 -5.38
CA ASN A 66 -18.41 -8.93 -5.75
C ASN A 66 -19.58 -9.84 -5.37
N ASN A 67 -19.33 -11.14 -5.18
CA ASN A 67 -20.32 -12.08 -4.66
C ASN A 67 -20.35 -12.11 -3.12
N GLY A 68 -19.55 -11.29 -2.45
CA GLY A 68 -19.42 -11.16 -1.00
C GLY A 68 -18.59 -12.22 -0.30
N ASN A 69 -17.88 -13.08 -1.03
CA ASN A 69 -16.88 -13.94 -0.42
C ASN A 69 -15.63 -13.13 -0.06
N VAL A 70 -15.05 -13.34 1.11
CA VAL A 70 -13.71 -12.83 1.44
C VAL A 70 -12.70 -13.68 0.66
N LEU A 71 -11.99 -13.06 -0.29
CA LEU A 71 -10.97 -13.75 -1.09
C LEU A 71 -9.69 -13.99 -0.30
N GLY A 72 -9.44 -13.14 0.69
CA GLY A 72 -8.29 -13.24 1.58
C GLY A 72 -7.81 -11.87 2.04
N LYS A 73 -6.57 -11.83 2.51
CA LYS A 73 -5.95 -10.65 3.09
C LYS A 73 -4.47 -10.53 2.73
N SER A 74 -3.96 -9.31 2.62
CA SER A 74 -2.53 -9.01 2.44
C SER A 74 -2.06 -8.10 3.57
N ARG A 75 -0.98 -8.47 4.26
CA ARG A 75 -0.36 -7.71 5.35
C ARG A 75 0.74 -6.80 4.82
N LYS A 76 0.95 -5.67 5.48
CA LYS A 76 1.92 -4.65 5.07
C LYS A 76 3.36 -5.18 5.13
N ASN A 77 4.00 -5.35 3.98
CA ASN A 77 5.36 -5.89 3.88
C ASN A 77 6.44 -4.96 4.47
N HIS A 78 6.28 -3.64 4.35
CA HIS A 78 7.28 -2.67 4.79
C HIS A 78 6.69 -1.73 5.85
N ILE A 79 7.22 -1.79 7.08
CA ILE A 79 6.72 -1.01 8.21
C ILE A 79 7.61 0.23 8.43
N PRO A 80 7.04 1.45 8.39
CA PRO A 80 7.80 2.66 8.66
C PRO A 80 8.19 2.78 10.14
N ARG A 81 9.30 3.48 10.35
CA ARG A 81 9.88 3.81 11.67
C ARG A 81 10.35 5.27 11.70
N VAL A 82 9.72 6.14 10.90
CA VAL A 82 10.25 7.48 10.55
C VAL A 82 9.31 8.58 11.03
N GLY A 83 9.84 9.53 11.79
CA GLY A 83 9.09 10.69 12.27
C GLY A 83 7.89 10.28 13.13
N ASP A 84 6.72 10.84 12.81
CA ASP A 84 5.47 10.48 13.50
C ASP A 84 4.91 9.11 13.07
N PHE A 85 5.38 8.52 11.97
CA PHE A 85 4.98 7.20 11.48
C PHE A 85 5.69 6.07 12.24
N ASN A 86 5.43 5.98 13.54
CA ASN A 86 5.94 4.97 14.47
C ASN A 86 5.13 3.66 14.41
N GLU A 87 4.85 3.18 13.21
CA GLU A 87 3.96 2.03 13.02
C GLU A 87 4.53 0.73 13.61
N SER A 88 5.86 0.58 13.66
CA SER A 88 6.52 -0.60 14.23
C SER A 88 6.27 -0.79 15.72
N THR A 89 5.73 0.21 16.42
CA THR A 89 5.29 0.07 17.81
C THR A 89 4.01 -0.78 17.92
N TYR A 90 3.24 -0.89 16.83
CA TYR A 90 1.94 -1.55 16.82
C TYR A 90 1.97 -2.92 16.16
N TYR A 91 2.73 -3.10 15.07
CA TYR A 91 2.73 -4.33 14.27
C TYR A 91 4.06 -4.58 13.56
N MET A 92 4.28 -5.84 13.17
CA MET A 92 5.50 -6.32 12.52
C MET A 92 5.34 -6.39 10.99
N GLU A 93 6.46 -6.59 10.29
CA GLU A 93 6.50 -6.84 8.85
C GLU A 93 5.61 -8.03 8.45
N GLY A 94 4.79 -7.83 7.41
CA GLY A 94 3.81 -8.81 6.95
C GLY A 94 4.42 -10.14 6.51
N ASN A 95 3.70 -11.22 6.78
CA ASN A 95 4.07 -12.59 6.45
C ASN A 95 3.23 -13.23 5.34
N THR A 96 2.44 -12.44 4.62
CA THR A 96 1.56 -12.91 3.52
C THR A 96 2.25 -12.89 2.15
N GLY A 97 3.47 -12.34 2.04
CA GLY A 97 4.16 -12.18 0.76
C GLY A 97 3.49 -11.16 -0.15
N HIS A 98 3.45 -11.45 -1.46
CA HIS A 98 2.96 -10.52 -2.48
C HIS A 98 1.74 -11.11 -3.22
N LEU A 99 0.64 -11.30 -2.48
CA LEU A 99 -0.58 -11.92 -3.00
C LEU A 99 -1.24 -11.09 -4.11
N VAL A 100 -1.69 -11.80 -5.14
CA VAL A 100 -2.53 -11.28 -6.22
C VAL A 100 -3.87 -11.99 -6.17
N PHE A 101 -4.95 -11.22 -6.11
CA PHE A 101 -6.31 -11.72 -6.00
C PHE A 101 -6.94 -11.73 -7.40
N GLN A 102 -7.26 -12.94 -7.89
CA GLN A 102 -8.04 -13.08 -9.11
C GLN A 102 -9.50 -12.74 -8.81
N THR A 103 -10.02 -11.73 -9.51
CA THR A 103 -11.44 -11.36 -9.46
C THR A 103 -12.06 -11.49 -10.85
N GLN A 104 -13.37 -11.33 -10.96
CA GLN A 104 -14.03 -11.26 -12.28
C GLN A 104 -13.65 -9.98 -13.06
N PHE A 105 -13.08 -8.98 -12.39
CA PHE A 105 -12.72 -7.68 -12.97
C PHE A 105 -11.21 -7.52 -13.19
N GLY A 106 -10.44 -8.60 -13.08
CA GLY A 106 -8.98 -8.60 -13.23
C GLY A 106 -8.23 -9.06 -11.98
N LYS A 107 -6.91 -9.15 -12.12
CA LYS A 107 -5.94 -9.53 -11.09
C LYS A 107 -5.50 -8.29 -10.32
N ILE A 108 -5.88 -8.21 -9.05
CA ILE A 108 -5.58 -7.05 -8.21
C ILE A 108 -4.59 -7.38 -7.11
N ALA A 109 -3.77 -6.41 -6.74
CA ALA A 109 -2.86 -6.48 -5.60
C ALA A 109 -2.96 -5.23 -4.73
N VAL A 110 -2.40 -5.28 -3.52
CA VAL A 110 -2.43 -4.16 -2.58
C VAL A 110 -1.05 -3.90 -2.00
N ASN A 111 -0.40 -2.84 -2.47
CA ASN A 111 0.85 -2.35 -1.89
C ASN A 111 0.52 -1.33 -0.79
N ILE A 112 0.65 -1.70 0.47
CA ILE A 112 0.17 -0.85 1.57
C ILE A 112 1.19 0.26 1.94
N CYS A 113 0.78 1.51 1.78
CA CYS A 113 1.41 2.73 2.32
C CYS A 113 2.93 2.81 2.09
N TYR A 114 3.75 2.53 3.11
CA TYR A 114 5.22 2.67 3.07
C TYR A 114 5.90 1.70 2.07
N GLY A 115 5.19 0.63 1.69
CA GLY A 115 5.62 -0.22 0.58
C GLY A 115 5.71 0.52 -0.75
N ARG A 116 5.18 1.76 -0.87
CA ARG A 116 5.33 2.62 -2.05
C ARG A 116 6.79 2.98 -2.35
N HIS A 117 7.63 3.09 -1.32
CA HIS A 117 9.03 3.47 -1.45
C HIS A 117 9.94 2.34 -1.93
N HIS A 118 9.41 1.12 -2.09
CA HIS A 118 10.18 -0.08 -2.33
C HIS A 118 9.89 -0.63 -3.74
N PRO A 119 10.72 -0.33 -4.76
CA PRO A 119 10.52 -0.81 -6.13
C PRO A 119 10.35 -2.34 -6.21
N LEU A 120 11.09 -3.09 -5.39
CA LEU A 120 10.99 -4.55 -5.33
C LEU A 120 9.62 -5.04 -4.86
N ASN A 121 8.95 -4.32 -3.95
CA ASN A 121 7.61 -4.68 -3.48
C ASN A 121 6.58 -4.54 -4.61
N TRP A 122 6.66 -3.45 -5.40
CA TRP A 122 5.84 -3.29 -6.61
C TRP A 122 6.13 -4.36 -7.65
N LEU A 123 7.42 -4.64 -7.89
CA LEU A 123 7.86 -5.65 -8.84
C LEU A 123 7.27 -7.02 -8.50
N MET A 124 7.32 -7.44 -7.24
CA MET A 124 6.87 -8.77 -6.85
C MET A 124 5.36 -8.99 -7.08
N TYR A 125 4.51 -7.98 -6.84
CA TYR A 125 3.09 -8.08 -7.22
C TYR A 125 2.92 -8.25 -8.74
N SER A 126 3.72 -7.53 -9.53
CA SER A 126 3.68 -7.62 -10.99
C SER A 126 4.26 -8.93 -11.54
N VAL A 127 5.26 -9.51 -10.88
CA VAL A 127 5.78 -10.87 -11.18
C VAL A 127 4.70 -11.92 -10.93
N HIS A 128 3.89 -11.76 -9.89
CA HIS A 128 2.71 -12.59 -9.66
C HIS A 128 1.52 -12.27 -10.58
N GLY A 129 1.67 -11.33 -11.52
CA GLY A 129 0.69 -11.06 -12.57
C GLY A 129 -0.40 -10.07 -12.19
N ALA A 130 -0.16 -9.17 -11.24
CA ALA A 130 -1.08 -8.07 -10.94
C ALA A 130 -1.29 -7.15 -12.15
N GLU A 131 -2.55 -6.89 -12.50
CA GLU A 131 -2.97 -5.97 -13.54
C GLU A 131 -3.26 -4.57 -12.98
N ILE A 132 -3.72 -4.52 -11.72
CA ILE A 132 -3.96 -3.30 -10.94
C ILE A 132 -3.33 -3.46 -9.56
N ILE A 133 -2.50 -2.51 -9.15
CA ILE A 133 -1.93 -2.45 -7.80
C ILE A 133 -2.48 -1.24 -7.06
N PHE A 134 -3.32 -1.48 -6.06
CA PHE A 134 -3.83 -0.43 -5.17
C PHE A 134 -2.77 -0.05 -4.14
N ASN A 135 -2.63 1.24 -3.86
CA ASN A 135 -1.72 1.77 -2.86
C ASN A 135 -2.43 2.68 -1.85
N PRO A 136 -3.14 2.10 -0.87
CA PRO A 136 -3.73 2.84 0.23
C PRO A 136 -2.63 3.40 1.14
N SER A 137 -2.64 4.71 1.36
CA SER A 137 -1.60 5.44 2.07
C SER A 137 -2.19 6.44 3.05
N ALA A 138 -1.46 6.68 4.13
CA ALA A 138 -1.64 7.83 5.01
C ALA A 138 -0.26 8.48 5.12
N THR A 139 -0.09 9.66 4.54
CA THR A 139 1.19 10.36 4.60
C THR A 139 1.01 11.88 4.58
N VAL A 140 1.88 12.57 5.32
CA VAL A 140 1.85 14.01 5.55
C VAL A 140 3.18 14.65 5.16
N GLY A 141 3.18 15.98 5.07
CA GLY A 141 4.40 16.78 5.16
C GLY A 141 5.14 17.04 3.84
N LEU A 142 5.96 18.07 3.89
CA LEU A 142 6.67 18.66 2.75
C LEU A 142 7.74 17.75 2.13
N LEU A 143 8.27 16.80 2.89
CA LEU A 143 9.27 15.84 2.39
C LEU A 143 8.61 14.66 1.65
N SER A 144 7.42 14.24 2.09
CA SER A 144 6.72 13.10 1.48
C SER A 144 6.04 13.49 0.16
N GLU A 145 5.40 14.66 0.13
CA GLU A 145 4.58 15.09 -1.00
C GLU A 145 5.31 15.12 -2.36
N PRO A 146 6.57 15.59 -2.47
CA PRO A 146 7.30 15.58 -3.74
C PRO A 146 7.49 14.17 -4.34
N MET A 147 7.49 13.13 -3.51
CA MET A 147 7.60 11.73 -3.98
C MET A 147 6.26 11.17 -4.47
N TRP A 148 5.14 11.70 -3.99
CA TRP A 148 3.79 11.20 -4.31
C TRP A 148 3.50 11.06 -5.81
N PRO A 149 3.80 12.04 -6.68
CA PRO A 149 3.53 11.89 -8.12
C PRO A 149 4.55 11.00 -8.85
N ILE A 150 5.61 10.54 -8.17
CA ILE A 150 6.74 9.82 -8.74
C ILE A 150 6.58 8.32 -8.54
N GLU A 151 6.44 7.86 -7.30
CA GLU A 151 6.68 6.45 -6.94
C GLU A 151 5.65 5.50 -7.53
N ALA A 152 4.36 5.74 -7.29
CA ALA A 152 3.31 4.89 -7.85
C ALA A 152 3.22 5.04 -9.38
N ARG A 153 3.59 6.19 -9.94
CA ARG A 153 3.64 6.38 -11.40
C ARG A 153 4.79 5.58 -12.02
N ASN A 154 5.97 5.62 -11.41
CA ASN A 154 7.11 4.81 -11.81
C ASN A 154 6.79 3.32 -11.71
N ALA A 155 6.10 2.89 -10.64
CA ALA A 155 5.66 1.52 -10.49
C ALA A 155 4.74 1.06 -11.63
N ALA A 156 3.80 1.89 -12.10
CA ALA A 156 2.96 1.56 -13.25
C ALA A 156 3.80 1.31 -14.53
N ILE A 157 4.75 2.22 -14.80
CA ILE A 157 5.63 2.17 -15.97
C ILE A 157 6.55 0.95 -15.93
N ALA A 158 7.29 0.76 -14.83
CA ALA A 158 8.30 -0.28 -14.71
C ALA A 158 7.70 -1.70 -14.78
N ASN A 159 6.43 -1.84 -14.43
CA ASN A 159 5.79 -3.14 -14.20
C ASN A 159 4.67 -3.47 -15.20
N HIS A 160 4.39 -2.58 -16.17
CA HIS A 160 3.30 -2.74 -17.14
C HIS A 160 1.96 -3.06 -16.49
N CYS A 161 1.56 -2.25 -15.51
CA CYS A 161 0.30 -2.41 -14.78
C CYS A 161 -0.33 -1.04 -14.47
N PHE A 162 -1.59 -1.04 -14.03
CA PHE A 162 -2.19 0.13 -13.44
C PHE A 162 -1.81 0.25 -11.96
N THR A 163 -1.62 1.48 -11.49
CA THR A 163 -1.47 1.77 -10.06
C THR A 163 -2.50 2.78 -9.61
N CYS A 164 -3.02 2.59 -8.39
CA CYS A 164 -4.02 3.47 -7.79
C CYS A 164 -3.49 3.99 -6.45
N ALA A 165 -2.88 5.17 -6.46
CA ALA A 165 -2.36 5.81 -5.25
C ALA A 165 -3.48 6.58 -4.54
N ILE A 166 -3.76 6.22 -3.28
CA ILE A 166 -4.87 6.77 -2.51
C ILE A 166 -4.32 7.28 -1.18
N ASN A 167 -4.39 8.60 -0.93
CA ASN A 167 -3.97 9.17 0.35
C ASN A 167 -5.18 9.67 1.14
N ARG A 168 -5.01 9.70 2.47
CA ARG A 168 -5.91 10.40 3.39
C ARG A 168 -5.92 11.92 3.11
N VAL A 169 -6.94 12.62 3.60
CA VAL A 169 -7.07 14.09 3.54
C VAL A 169 -7.33 14.66 4.93
N GLY A 170 -6.99 15.94 5.13
CA GLY A 170 -7.29 16.67 6.36
C GLY A 170 -6.17 16.64 7.39
N THR A 171 -6.45 17.17 8.58
CA THR A 171 -5.52 17.22 9.70
C THR A 171 -6.20 16.63 10.93
N GLU A 172 -5.50 15.75 11.64
CA GLU A 172 -5.99 15.07 12.82
C GLU A 172 -5.26 15.59 14.05
N CYS A 173 -6.01 15.88 15.12
CA CYS A 173 -5.46 16.31 16.40
C CYS A 173 -5.79 15.29 17.48
N PHE A 174 -4.80 14.97 18.32
CA PHE A 174 -4.94 13.98 19.39
C PHE A 174 -4.99 14.65 20.77
N LYS A 175 -5.62 13.95 21.73
CA LYS A 175 -5.85 14.47 23.08
C LYS A 175 -4.56 14.79 23.83
N ASN A 176 -3.58 13.90 23.75
CA ASN A 176 -2.30 14.04 24.44
C ASN A 176 -1.24 14.53 23.45
N GLU A 177 -0.31 15.35 23.95
CA GLU A 177 0.83 15.80 23.13
C GLU A 177 1.79 14.66 22.83
N PHE A 178 2.43 14.71 21.66
CA PHE A 178 3.51 13.81 21.27
C PHE A 178 4.62 14.57 20.54
N THR A 179 5.73 13.88 20.28
CA THR A 179 6.91 14.43 19.60
C THR A 179 7.26 13.60 18.37
N SER A 180 7.74 14.28 17.32
CA SER A 180 8.07 13.68 16.02
C SER A 180 9.51 13.16 15.91
N GLY A 181 10.31 13.29 16.97
CA GLY A 181 11.72 12.92 16.96
C GLY A 181 12.62 13.88 16.16
N ASP A 182 12.15 15.08 15.83
CA ASP A 182 12.88 16.10 15.06
C ASP A 182 13.43 17.26 15.93
N GLY A 183 13.38 17.11 17.25
CA GLY A 183 13.85 18.12 18.22
C GLY A 183 12.90 19.31 18.42
N LYS A 184 11.73 19.35 17.76
CA LYS A 184 10.71 20.37 18.02
C LYS A 184 9.93 20.10 19.29
N LYS A 185 9.12 21.08 19.69
CA LYS A 185 8.22 20.98 20.85
C LYS A 185 7.16 19.91 20.64
N ALA A 186 6.64 19.39 21.75
CA ALA A 186 5.48 18.53 21.72
C ALA A 186 4.26 19.29 21.15
N HIS A 187 3.36 18.54 20.52
CA HIS A 187 2.24 19.08 19.75
C HIS A 187 1.11 18.05 19.70
N HIS A 188 -0.08 18.51 19.29
CA HIS A 188 -1.29 17.70 19.22
C HIS A 188 -1.66 17.29 17.79
N ASP A 189 -1.27 18.06 16.78
CA ASP A 189 -1.63 17.80 15.38
C ASP A 189 -0.63 16.84 14.73
N PHE A 190 -1.12 15.90 13.93
CA PHE A 190 -0.28 14.93 13.21
C PHE A 190 0.30 15.48 11.89
N GLY A 191 -0.04 16.73 11.56
CA GLY A 191 0.21 17.31 10.25
C GLY A 191 -0.91 17.05 9.24
N HIS A 192 -0.73 17.64 8.05
CA HIS A 192 -1.74 17.68 7.01
C HIS A 192 -1.58 16.55 6.00
N PHE A 193 -2.57 15.65 5.92
CA PHE A 193 -2.68 14.65 4.88
C PHE A 193 -3.13 15.32 3.58
N TYR A 194 -2.31 15.17 2.54
CA TYR A 194 -2.40 16.00 1.33
C TYR A 194 -3.24 15.40 0.19
N GLY A 195 -4.01 14.34 0.43
CA GLY A 195 -4.91 13.73 -0.58
C GLY A 195 -4.19 13.43 -1.89
N SER A 196 -4.60 14.12 -2.96
CA SER A 196 -3.96 14.00 -4.28
C SER A 196 -4.01 12.59 -4.86
N SER A 197 -5.02 11.80 -4.48
CA SER A 197 -5.22 10.44 -4.99
C SER A 197 -5.36 10.45 -6.52
N TYR A 198 -4.74 9.48 -7.19
CA TYR A 198 -4.70 9.40 -8.65
C TYR A 198 -4.52 7.97 -9.15
N VAL A 199 -4.74 7.78 -10.46
CA VAL A 199 -4.43 6.53 -11.18
C VAL A 199 -3.31 6.79 -12.18
N ALA A 200 -2.32 5.89 -12.25
CA ALA A 200 -1.33 5.84 -13.33
C ALA A 200 -1.49 4.56 -14.14
N ALA A 201 -1.22 4.67 -15.44
CA ALA A 201 -1.32 3.60 -16.41
C ALA A 201 0.06 3.11 -16.86
N ALA A 202 0.07 1.90 -17.45
CA ALA A 202 1.28 1.23 -17.92
C ALA A 202 2.06 2.05 -18.98
N ASP A 203 1.36 2.82 -19.82
CA ASP A 203 1.95 3.65 -20.88
C ASP A 203 2.58 4.95 -20.36
N GLY A 204 2.58 5.18 -19.04
CA GLY A 204 3.11 6.36 -18.39
C GLY A 204 2.14 7.53 -18.28
N SER A 205 0.95 7.43 -18.86
CA SER A 205 -0.14 8.39 -18.64
C SER A 205 -0.69 8.27 -17.21
N ARG A 206 -1.38 9.32 -16.74
CA ARG A 206 -2.01 9.33 -15.42
C ARG A 206 -3.15 10.33 -15.35
N SER A 207 -4.08 10.11 -14.41
CA SER A 207 -5.11 11.07 -14.08
C SER A 207 -4.52 12.29 -13.35
N PRO A 208 -5.25 13.44 -13.35
CA PRO A 208 -5.07 14.47 -12.35
C PRO A 208 -5.24 13.89 -10.93
N GLY A 209 -4.63 14.54 -9.94
CA GLY A 209 -4.87 14.22 -8.53
C GLY A 209 -6.21 14.78 -8.05
N LEU A 210 -6.87 14.07 -7.13
CA LEU A 210 -7.99 14.62 -6.37
C LEU A 210 -7.56 15.79 -5.48
N SER A 211 -8.54 16.45 -4.86
CA SER A 211 -8.31 17.54 -3.92
C SER A 211 -7.34 17.13 -2.81
N ARG A 212 -6.55 18.11 -2.36
CA ARG A 212 -5.63 17.94 -1.24
C ARG A 212 -6.31 18.02 0.13
N THR A 213 -7.49 18.64 0.18
CA THR A 213 -8.13 19.07 1.43
C THR A 213 -9.57 18.61 1.57
N ARG A 214 -10.16 18.04 0.53
CA ARG A 214 -11.56 17.61 0.52
C ARG A 214 -11.67 16.13 0.25
N ASP A 215 -12.66 15.52 0.88
CA ASP A 215 -13.12 14.19 0.51
C ASP A 215 -13.45 14.13 -0.98
N GLY A 216 -13.20 12.97 -1.60
CA GLY A 216 -13.41 12.80 -3.02
C GLY A 216 -13.47 11.35 -3.44
N LEU A 217 -14.19 11.12 -4.54
CA LEU A 217 -14.29 9.84 -5.22
C LEU A 217 -13.68 10.00 -6.62
N LEU A 218 -12.67 9.18 -6.93
CA LEU A 218 -12.09 9.08 -8.27
C LEU A 218 -12.67 7.84 -8.95
N VAL A 219 -13.36 8.05 -10.07
CA VAL A 219 -13.84 6.98 -10.96
C VAL A 219 -13.04 7.06 -12.25
N THR A 220 -12.42 5.94 -12.62
CA THR A 220 -11.60 5.83 -13.83
C THR A 220 -11.94 4.53 -14.54
N GLU A 221 -12.28 4.62 -15.81
CA GLU A 221 -12.43 3.46 -16.68
C GLU A 221 -11.05 3.09 -17.26
N MET A 222 -10.73 1.79 -17.27
CA MET A 222 -9.43 1.28 -17.70
C MET A 222 -9.62 0.01 -18.52
N ASP A 223 -9.03 -0.05 -19.71
CA ASP A 223 -8.88 -1.31 -20.45
C ASP A 223 -7.62 -2.04 -19.97
N LEU A 224 -7.80 -3.18 -19.29
CA LEU A 224 -6.70 -4.00 -18.77
C LEU A 224 -5.82 -4.59 -19.88
N ASN A 225 -6.30 -4.64 -21.12
CA ASN A 225 -5.48 -5.08 -22.25
C ASN A 225 -4.30 -4.13 -22.54
N LEU A 226 -4.38 -2.87 -22.10
CA LEU A 226 -3.27 -1.92 -22.22
C LEU A 226 -1.98 -2.46 -21.59
N ASN A 227 -2.08 -3.14 -20.45
CA ASN A 227 -0.93 -3.73 -19.76
C ASN A 227 -0.12 -4.64 -20.68
N ARG A 228 -0.80 -5.51 -21.44
CA ARG A 228 -0.18 -6.43 -22.40
C ARG A 228 0.36 -5.68 -23.62
N GLN A 229 -0.42 -4.76 -24.18
CA GLN A 229 -0.01 -3.98 -25.36
C GLN A 229 1.28 -3.18 -25.09
N VAL A 230 1.39 -2.56 -23.92
CA VAL A 230 2.59 -1.83 -23.51
C VAL A 230 3.75 -2.79 -23.24
N ALA A 231 3.47 -3.93 -22.58
CA ALA A 231 4.48 -4.95 -22.32
C ALA A 231 5.08 -5.51 -23.62
N ASP A 232 4.27 -5.78 -24.65
CA ASP A 232 4.73 -6.31 -25.93
C ASP A 232 5.57 -5.27 -26.72
N LYS A 233 5.25 -3.97 -26.56
CA LYS A 233 5.96 -2.88 -27.23
C LYS A 233 7.31 -2.58 -26.57
N TRP A 234 7.35 -2.49 -25.25
CA TRP A 234 8.53 -2.06 -24.48
C TRP A 234 9.37 -3.20 -23.92
N ASN A 235 8.76 -4.36 -23.72
CA ASN A 235 9.42 -5.61 -23.32
C ASN A 235 10.24 -5.56 -22.02
N PHE A 236 9.92 -4.66 -21.07
CA PHE A 236 10.67 -4.56 -19.80
C PHE A 236 10.72 -5.86 -19.00
N LYS A 237 9.66 -6.67 -19.03
CA LYS A 237 9.64 -7.99 -18.38
C LYS A 237 10.56 -8.99 -19.09
N MET A 238 10.60 -8.97 -20.42
CA MET A 238 11.47 -9.82 -21.24
C MET A 238 12.95 -9.49 -20.99
N THR A 239 13.28 -8.20 -20.83
CA THR A 239 14.64 -7.73 -20.55
C THR A 239 14.95 -7.58 -19.07
N GLY A 240 14.06 -8.04 -18.18
CA GLY A 240 14.15 -7.81 -16.73
C GLY A 240 15.30 -8.54 -16.03
N ARG A 241 15.92 -9.54 -16.69
CA ARG A 241 17.07 -10.32 -16.17
C ARG A 241 16.92 -10.76 -14.71
N TYR A 242 15.71 -11.15 -14.31
CA TYR A 242 15.38 -11.38 -12.91
C TYR A 242 16.26 -12.43 -12.23
N GLU A 243 16.72 -13.45 -12.96
CA GLU A 243 17.68 -14.43 -12.48
C GLU A 243 19.01 -13.80 -12.05
N THR A 244 19.54 -12.86 -12.86
CA THR A 244 20.78 -12.14 -12.52
C THR A 244 20.60 -11.34 -11.22
N TYR A 245 19.51 -10.58 -11.11
CA TYR A 245 19.23 -9.80 -9.90
C TYR A 245 18.96 -10.66 -8.67
N ALA A 246 18.32 -11.82 -8.81
CA ALA A 246 18.11 -12.75 -7.72
C ALA A 246 19.44 -13.22 -7.12
N GLU A 247 20.40 -13.60 -7.97
CA GLU A 247 21.72 -14.03 -7.50
C GLU A 247 22.56 -12.88 -6.94
N GLU A 248 22.47 -11.68 -7.52
CA GLU A 248 23.15 -10.50 -6.98
C GLU A 248 22.59 -10.10 -5.61
N LEU A 249 21.27 -10.06 -5.43
CA LEU A 249 20.64 -9.79 -4.14
C LEU A 249 20.97 -10.86 -3.10
N LYS A 250 20.97 -12.14 -3.50
CA LYS A 250 21.36 -13.25 -2.62
C LYS A 250 22.79 -13.10 -2.11
N LYS A 251 23.72 -12.67 -2.97
CA LYS A 251 25.11 -12.37 -2.57
C LYS A 251 25.17 -11.14 -1.66
N ALA A 252 24.42 -10.08 -1.99
CA ALA A 252 24.44 -8.81 -1.27
C ALA A 252 23.96 -8.90 0.19
N ILE A 253 23.10 -9.87 0.52
CA ILE A 253 22.59 -10.07 1.89
C ILE A 253 23.49 -10.96 2.78
N GLN A 254 24.58 -11.52 2.25
CA GLN A 254 25.49 -12.34 3.05
C GLN A 254 26.35 -11.47 3.98
N HIS A 255 26.69 -12.00 5.17
CA HIS A 255 27.49 -11.27 6.16
C HIS A 255 28.90 -10.90 5.68
N ASP A 256 29.46 -11.68 4.76
CA ASP A 256 30.80 -11.51 4.18
C ASP A 256 30.78 -10.80 2.82
N PHE A 257 29.65 -10.20 2.44
CA PHE A 257 29.51 -9.51 1.16
C PHE A 257 30.56 -8.40 1.02
N LYS A 258 31.29 -8.44 -0.10
CA LYS A 258 32.23 -7.40 -0.52
C LYS A 258 31.62 -6.66 -1.71
N PRO A 259 31.31 -5.36 -1.59
CA PRO A 259 30.81 -4.58 -2.71
C PRO A 259 31.77 -4.62 -3.89
N ASN A 260 31.24 -4.70 -5.10
CA ASN A 260 32.03 -4.69 -6.33
C ASN A 260 32.50 -3.25 -6.64
N ILE A 261 33.57 -2.81 -5.97
CA ILE A 261 34.16 -1.47 -6.09
C ILE A 261 35.55 -1.59 -6.72
N VAL A 262 35.76 -0.93 -7.85
CA VAL A 262 37.07 -0.79 -8.50
C VAL A 262 37.75 0.49 -7.98
N LYS A 263 39.04 0.42 -7.66
CA LYS A 263 39.85 1.54 -7.17
C LYS A 263 40.98 1.86 -8.15
N GLU A 264 41.44 3.11 -8.14
CA GLU A 264 42.66 3.59 -8.83
C GLU A 264 43.93 2.92 -8.27
#